data_AF-A0A962R303-F1
#
_entry.id   AF-A0A962R303-F1
#
_cell.length_a   1.000
_cell.length_b   1.000
_cell.length_c   1.000
_cell.angle_alpha   90.00
_cell.angle_beta   90.00
_cell.angle_gamma   90.00
#
_symmetry.space_group_name_H-M   'P 1'
#
loop_
_entity.id
_entity.type
_entity.pdbx_description
1 polymer ?
#
loop_
_entity_poly.entity_id
_entity_poly.type
_entity_poly.pdbx_seq_one_letter_code
_entity_poly.pdbx_strand_id
1 'polypeptide(L)' 'MQGLYAALRTAYGEQPWWPADSPFEVMVGAVLTQNAAWTNVEKAIAQLKAMRLLDPDAVLAIEESALAAAIRPAGYFNV' A
#
# COMPACT_ATOMS: atom_id res chain seq x y z
N MET A 1 -28.87 3.79 7.10
CA MET A 1 -27.61 3.70 6.32
C MET A 1 -27.50 4.74 5.21
N GLN A 2 -28.52 4.92 4.35
CA GLN A 2 -28.45 5.93 3.26
C GLN A 2 -28.23 7.38 3.73
N GLY A 3 -28.84 7.79 4.85
CA GLY A 3 -28.68 9.15 5.40
C GLY A 3 -27.27 9.47 5.89
N LEU A 4 -26.59 8.51 6.56
CA LEU A 4 -25.21 8.68 7.03
C LEU A 4 -24.24 8.77 5.86
N TYR A 5 -24.37 7.87 4.87
CA TYR A 5 -23.55 7.92 3.66
C TYR A 5 -23.72 9.26 2.93
N ALA A 6 -24.95 9.74 2.76
CA ALA A 6 -25.21 11.03 2.12
C ALA A 6 -24.59 12.19 2.91
N ALA A 7 -24.75 12.22 4.24
CA ALA A 7 -24.17 13.27 5.08
C ALA A 7 -22.64 13.33 5.00
N LEU A 8 -21.97 12.18 5.06
CA LEU A 8 -20.52 12.08 4.92
C LEU A 8 -20.06 12.50 3.52
N ARG A 9 -20.76 12.04 2.48
CA ARG A 9 -20.44 12.42 1.09
C ARG A 9 -20.66 13.90 0.82
N THR A 10 -21.64 14.55 1.45
CA THR A 10 -21.82 16.01 1.35
C THR A 10 -20.72 16.77 2.07
N ALA A 11 -20.29 16.32 3.25
CA ALA A 11 -19.26 16.99 4.03
C ALA A 11 -17.85 16.84 3.43
N TYR A 12 -17.54 15.65 2.90
CA TYR A 12 -16.18 15.31 2.44
C TYR A 12 -16.06 15.13 0.93
N GLY A 13 -17.17 15.04 0.18
CA GLY A 13 -17.12 14.75 -1.26
C GLY A 13 -16.70 13.31 -1.56
N GLU A 14 -16.29 13.07 -2.81
CA GLU A 14 -15.63 11.83 -3.20
C GLU A 14 -14.20 11.82 -2.67
N GLN A 15 -13.86 10.81 -1.88
CA GLN A 15 -12.54 10.67 -1.27
C GLN A 15 -11.76 9.60 -2.02
N PRO A 16 -10.54 9.88 -2.53
CA PRO A 16 -9.63 8.85 -3.02
C PRO A 16 -9.01 8.14 -1.81
N TRP A 17 -9.85 7.45 -1.04
CA TRP A 17 -9.52 6.88 0.27
C TRP A 17 -8.42 5.80 0.22
N TRP A 18 -8.11 5.31 -0.99
CA TRP A 18 -7.00 4.40 -1.27
C TRP A 18 -6.43 4.65 -2.67
N PRO A 19 -5.50 5.61 -2.83
CA PRO A 19 -4.93 5.91 -4.14
C PRO A 19 -4.00 4.77 -4.55
N ALA A 20 -4.27 4.15 -5.71
CA ALA A 20 -3.44 3.09 -6.27
C ALA A 20 -3.59 3.08 -7.79
N ASP A 21 -2.52 2.74 -8.51
CA ASP A 21 -2.51 2.70 -9.97
C ASP A 21 -3.00 1.34 -10.51
N SER A 22 -2.97 0.29 -9.68
CA SER A 22 -3.36 -1.07 -10.07
C SER A 22 -4.03 -1.86 -8.94
N PRO A 23 -4.83 -2.89 -9.26
CA PRO A 23 -5.36 -3.82 -8.26
C PRO A 23 -4.27 -4.49 -7.42
N PHE A 24 -3.11 -4.80 -8.02
CA PHE A 24 -2.01 -5.41 -7.28
C PHE A 24 -1.40 -4.45 -6.26
N GLU A 25 -1.27 -3.16 -6.59
CA GLU A 25 -0.87 -2.14 -5.63
C GLU A 25 -1.85 -2.03 -4.46
N VAL A 26 -3.17 -2.12 -4.71
CA VAL A 26 -4.18 -2.16 -3.65
C VAL A 26 -3.94 -3.35 -2.72
N MET A 27 -3.69 -4.54 -3.28
CA MET A 27 -3.42 -5.75 -2.49
C MET A 27 -2.14 -5.62 -1.65
N VAL A 28 -1.04 -5.16 -2.26
CA VAL A 28 0.23 -4.95 -1.55
C VAL A 28 0.06 -3.94 -0.42
N GLY A 29 -0.57 -2.80 -0.69
CA GLY A 29 -0.86 -1.81 0.34
C GLY A 29 -1.68 -2.39 1.50
N ALA A 30 -2.71 -3.18 1.20
CA ALA A 30 -3.59 -3.78 2.22
C ALA A 30 -2.87 -4.83 3.09
N VAL A 31 -1.84 -5.49 2.53
CA VAL A 31 -0.95 -6.36 3.31
C VAL A 31 -0.02 -5.53 4.19
N LEU A 32 0.61 -4.50 3.62
CA LEU A 32 1.60 -3.66 4.32
C LEU A 32 0.99 -2.79 5.43
N THR A 33 -0.30 -2.45 5.38
CA THR A 33 -0.97 -1.72 6.47
C THR A 33 -1.15 -2.54 7.74
N GLN A 34 -0.98 -3.87 7.69
CA GLN A 34 -1.01 -4.72 8.87
C GLN A 34 0.18 -4.35 9.76
N ASN A 35 -0.07 -3.59 10.83
CA ASN A 35 0.93 -3.09 11.80
C ASN A 35 1.85 -1.96 11.32
N ALA A 36 1.48 -1.21 10.27
CA ALA A 36 2.23 -0.02 9.86
C ALA A 36 1.33 1.22 9.77
N ALA A 37 1.86 2.38 10.16
CA ALA A 37 1.22 3.66 9.86
C ALA A 37 1.13 3.86 8.34
N TRP A 38 0.04 4.47 7.85
CA TRP A 38 -0.16 4.70 6.41
C TRP A 38 1.03 5.42 5.75
N THR A 39 1.61 6.42 6.42
CA THR A 39 2.80 7.14 5.93
C THR A 39 4.03 6.26 5.69
N ASN A 40 4.11 5.11 6.36
CA ASN A 40 5.17 4.13 6.17
C ASN A 40 4.86 3.18 5.00
N VAL A 41 3.58 2.83 4.83
CA VAL A 41 3.11 2.06 3.67
C VAL A 41 3.33 2.86 2.39
N GLU A 42 3.01 4.16 2.38
CA GLU A 42 3.27 5.04 1.24
C GLU A 42 4.74 5.06 0.84
N LYS A 43 5.65 5.08 1.82
CA LYS A 43 7.11 5.01 1.56
C LYS A 43 7.51 3.67 0.96
N ALA A 44 6.99 2.56 1.48
CA ALA A 44 7.27 1.22 0.95
C ALA A 44 6.71 1.07 -0.48
N ILE A 45 5.48 1.51 -0.74
CA ILE A 45 4.88 1.51 -2.08
C ILE A 45 5.71 2.36 -3.04
N ALA A 46 6.16 3.55 -2.63
CA ALA A 46 7.01 4.40 -3.46
C ALA A 46 8.34 3.71 -3.81
N GLN A 47 8.94 2.97 -2.87
CA GLN A 47 10.15 2.18 -3.11
C GLN A 47 9.89 1.02 -4.08
N LEU A 48 8.81 0.25 -3.87
CA LEU A 48 8.42 -0.82 -4.78
C LEU A 48 8.15 -0.30 -6.19
N LYS A 49 7.50 0.86 -6.35
CA LYS A 49 7.32 1.54 -7.65
C LYS A 49 8.65 1.87 -8.31
N ALA A 50 9.57 2.49 -7.57
CA ALA A 50 10.88 2.86 -8.09
C ALA A 50 11.69 1.63 -8.56
N MET A 51 11.50 0.49 -7.89
CA MET A 51 12.12 -0.79 -8.23
C MET A 51 11.33 -1.62 -9.26
N ARG A 52 10.16 -1.13 -9.72
CA ARG A 52 9.24 -1.87 -10.60
C ARG A 52 8.79 -3.22 -10.05
N LEU A 53 8.54 -3.27 -8.74
CA LEU A 53 8.13 -4.46 -7.98
C LEU A 53 6.62 -4.49 -7.67
N LEU A 54 5.81 -3.58 -8.20
CA LEU A 54 4.35 -3.70 -8.13
C LEU A 54 3.80 -4.60 -9.25
N ASP A 55 4.40 -5.79 -9.36
CA ASP A 55 4.00 -6.88 -10.24
C ASP A 55 4.28 -8.22 -9.53
N PRO A 56 3.36 -9.20 -9.57
CA PRO A 56 3.55 -10.47 -8.87
C PRO A 56 4.81 -11.24 -9.30
N ASP A 57 5.10 -11.28 -10.60
CA ASP A 57 6.24 -12.04 -11.13
C ASP A 57 7.55 -11.36 -10.75
N ALA A 58 7.58 -10.02 -10.75
CA ALA A 58 8.74 -9.25 -10.28
C ALA A 58 9.03 -9.47 -8.79
N VAL A 59 8.00 -9.57 -7.96
CA VAL A 59 8.14 -9.88 -6.52
C VAL A 59 8.66 -11.30 -6.30
N LEU A 60 8.22 -12.27 -7.11
CA LEU A 60 8.69 -13.66 -7.02
C LEU A 60 10.13 -13.84 -7.52
N ALA A 61 10.59 -13.00 -8.44
CA ALA A 61 11.91 -13.10 -9.06
C ALA A 61 13.02 -12.36 -8.29
N ILE A 62 12.69 -11.43 -7.40
CA ILE A 62 13.68 -10.65 -6.64
C ILE A 62 14.19 -11.42 -5.42
N GLU A 63 15.45 -11.19 -5.07
CA GLU A 63 16.04 -11.65 -3.81
C GLU A 63 15.23 -11.17 -2.59
N GLU A 64 14.93 -12.09 -1.68
CA GLU A 64 14.14 -11.81 -0.47
C GLU A 64 14.72 -10.66 0.34
N SER A 65 16.06 -10.58 0.46
CA SER A 65 16.74 -9.50 1.17
C SER A 65 16.53 -8.12 0.55
N ALA A 66 16.40 -8.04 -0.78
CA ALA A 66 16.13 -6.79 -1.49
C ALA A 66 14.65 -6.40 -1.37
N LEU A 67 13.73 -7.38 -1.43
CA LEU A 67 12.32 -7.14 -1.15
C LEU A 67 12.12 -6.65 0.30
N ALA A 68 12.74 -7.32 1.26
CA ALA A 68 12.76 -6.94 2.67
C ALA A 68 13.22 -5.49 2.88
N ALA A 69 14.30 -5.08 2.20
CA ALA A 69 14.80 -3.71 2.27
C ALA A 69 13.77 -2.70 1.72
N ALA A 70 13.08 -3.05 0.62
CA ALA A 70 12.06 -2.20 -0.01
C ALA A 70 10.78 -2.04 0.83
N ILE A 71 10.42 -3.03 1.65
CA ILE A 71 9.24 -2.96 2.53
C ILE A 71 9.58 -2.62 3.98
N ARG A 72 10.86 -2.42 4.31
CA ARG A 72 11.33 -2.07 5.65
C ARG A 72 10.59 -0.89 6.30
N PRO A 73 10.22 0.20 5.59
CA PRO A 73 9.46 1.29 6.20
C PRO A 73 8.14 0.80 6.82
N ALA A 74 7.48 -0.16 6.18
CA ALA A 74 6.20 -0.74 6.59
C ALA A 74 6.32 -1.83 7.67
N GLY A 75 7.44 -1.87 8.42
CA GLY A 75 7.55 -2.71 9.61
C GLY A 75 8.14 -4.10 9.38
N TYR A 76 8.70 -4.38 8.20
CA TYR A 76 9.50 -5.58 8.02
C TYR A 76 10.83 -5.43 8.77
N PHE A 77 10.86 -6.01 9.98
CA PHE A 77 12.05 -6.23 10.78
C PHE A 77 12.20 -7.74 10.89
N ASN A 78 13.16 -8.32 10.18
CA ASN A 78 13.60 -9.69 10.46
C ASN A 78 14.17 -9.70 11.89
N VAL A 79 13.39 -10.21 12.85
CA VAL A 79 13.84 -10.54 14.21
C VAL A 79 13.73 -12.04 14.37
#